data_AF-A0A1B9JT51-F1
#
_entry.id   AF-A0A1B9JT51-F1
#
_cell.length_a   1.000
_cell.length_b   1.000
_cell.length_c   1.000
_cell.angle_alpha   90.00
_cell.angle_beta   90.00
_cell.angle_gamma   90.00
#
_symmetry.space_group_name_H-M   'P 1'
#
loop_
_entity.id
_entity.type
_entity.pdbx_description
1 polymer ?
#
loop_
_entity_poly.entity_id
_entity_poly.type
_entity_poly.pdbx_seq_one_letter_code
_entity_poly.pdbx_strand_id
1 'polypeptide(L)'
;MKINLIPVIYNCLLLTLLGCDNKQIDSKFIINNYINNGQYDVAPHSKLIKKQRFEGSYFGTIETNTDGLITFYNLNDKKVYFDYQQSQYMIKNQELSKYKINFDDKQNIISITDSSGNEVIRSTYDEQGRVVKLENSIIGGSNYLFINQITYKNELVVERDYEIFDKTDEANIVPLYLNKKQYFYNAEKQLVNSVEHAFIAQNGQYESNEHNQLIPTEQLNCVYDDPNQYGDWTKLYCLNEQEETKRFILRSFEYYD
;
A
#
# COMPACT_ATOMS: atom_id res chain seq x y z
N MET A 1 -52.12 60.53 6.33
CA MET A 1 -51.95 59.38 7.25
C MET A 1 -50.60 58.75 6.95
N LYS A 2 -49.63 58.90 7.87
CA LYS A 2 -48.30 58.28 7.76
C LYS A 2 -48.41 56.80 8.14
N ILE A 3 -47.86 55.89 7.34
CA ILE A 3 -47.21 54.67 7.85
C ILE A 3 -45.94 54.43 7.00
N ASN A 4 -44.80 54.52 7.66
CA ASN A 4 -43.50 54.06 7.21
C ASN A 4 -43.43 52.53 7.30
N LEU A 5 -42.80 51.86 6.33
CA LEU A 5 -42.23 50.53 6.53
C LEU A 5 -41.02 50.29 5.61
N ILE A 6 -39.84 50.50 6.21
CA ILE A 6 -38.58 49.74 6.17
C ILE A 6 -38.04 49.27 4.79
N PRO A 7 -36.86 49.74 4.36
CA PRO A 7 -36.06 49.05 3.35
C PRO A 7 -35.33 47.87 4.01
N VAL A 8 -35.68 46.63 3.62
CA VAL A 8 -34.91 45.45 4.01
C VAL A 8 -33.64 45.39 3.16
N ILE A 9 -32.53 45.56 3.87
CA ILE A 9 -31.16 45.43 3.44
C ILE A 9 -30.92 44.00 2.91
N TYR A 10 -30.73 43.85 1.59
CA TYR A 10 -30.19 42.62 1.00
C TYR A 10 -28.68 42.63 1.22
N ASN A 11 -28.23 42.14 2.38
CA ASN A 11 -26.84 41.81 2.65
C ASN A 11 -26.64 40.30 2.59
N CYS A 12 -25.51 39.91 2.02
CA CYS A 12 -24.84 38.62 2.19
C CYS A 12 -25.57 37.36 1.72
N LEU A 13 -25.35 37.01 0.45
CA LEU A 13 -25.02 35.63 0.09
C LEU A 13 -24.00 35.63 -1.05
N LEU A 14 -22.80 36.13 -0.74
CA LEU A 14 -21.57 35.67 -1.38
C LEU A 14 -21.37 34.23 -0.87
N LEU A 15 -22.03 33.27 -1.51
CA LEU A 15 -21.57 31.89 -1.53
C LEU A 15 -20.24 31.92 -2.26
N THR A 16 -19.16 32.12 -1.49
CA THR A 16 -17.85 31.65 -1.90
C THR A 16 -18.02 30.16 -2.10
N LEU A 17 -18.21 29.77 -3.36
CA LEU A 17 -17.77 28.49 -3.88
C LEU A 17 -16.26 28.44 -3.59
N LEU A 18 -15.91 28.11 -2.35
CA LEU A 18 -14.71 27.35 -2.07
C LEU A 18 -14.94 26.06 -2.84
N GLY A 19 -14.63 26.08 -4.13
CA GLY A 19 -14.45 24.87 -4.88
C GLY A 19 -13.45 24.07 -4.05
N CYS A 20 -13.92 22.94 -3.50
CA CYS A 20 -13.01 21.92 -3.05
C CYS A 20 -12.07 21.70 -4.22
N ASP A 21 -10.82 22.14 -4.07
CA ASP A 21 -9.76 21.89 -5.03
C ASP A 21 -9.43 20.40 -4.89
N ASN A 22 -10.38 19.58 -5.32
CA ASN A 22 -10.36 18.12 -5.31
C ASN A 22 -9.47 17.64 -6.45
N LYS A 23 -8.30 18.27 -6.59
CA LYS A 23 -7.23 17.74 -7.41
C LYS A 23 -6.76 16.50 -6.70
N GLN A 24 -7.19 15.36 -7.21
CA GLN A 24 -6.56 14.08 -6.96
C GLN A 24 -5.05 14.33 -7.06
N ILE A 25 -4.33 14.06 -5.98
CA ILE A 25 -2.87 14.12 -6.00
C ILE A 25 -2.41 13.32 -7.22
N ASP A 26 -1.39 13.77 -7.95
CA ASP A 26 -0.79 12.97 -9.03
C ASP A 26 -0.29 11.66 -8.41
N SER A 27 -1.19 10.67 -8.42
CA SER A 27 -1.18 9.64 -7.41
C SER A 27 -0.17 8.58 -7.77
N LYS A 28 0.27 8.49 -9.02
CA LYS A 28 1.15 7.41 -9.47
C LYS A 28 2.44 7.37 -8.69
N PHE A 29 3.09 8.53 -8.52
CA PHE A 29 4.34 8.61 -7.78
C PHE A 29 4.18 8.18 -6.31
N ILE A 30 3.11 8.64 -5.64
CA ILE A 30 2.81 8.29 -4.25
C ILE A 30 2.39 6.82 -4.14
N ILE A 31 1.47 6.36 -4.99
CA ILE A 31 1.03 4.97 -5.04
C ILE A 31 2.23 4.04 -5.30
N ASN A 32 3.11 4.39 -6.24
CA ASN A 32 4.36 3.66 -6.47
C ASN A 32 5.20 3.60 -5.19
N ASN A 33 5.33 4.71 -4.46
CA ASN A 33 6.07 4.74 -3.20
C ASN A 33 5.46 3.80 -2.14
N TYR A 34 4.14 3.81 -1.98
CA TYR A 34 3.45 2.89 -1.07
C TYR A 34 3.57 1.43 -1.52
N ILE A 35 3.44 1.14 -2.83
CA ILE A 35 3.62 -0.20 -3.39
C ILE A 35 5.05 -0.71 -3.15
N ASN A 36 6.08 0.08 -3.44
CA ASN A 36 7.49 -0.26 -3.21
C ASN A 36 7.77 -0.65 -1.75
N ASN A 37 6.94 -0.17 -0.82
CA ASN A 37 7.03 -0.45 0.60
C ASN A 37 6.07 -1.56 1.08
N GLY A 38 5.30 -2.17 0.18
CA GLY A 38 4.30 -3.18 0.49
C GLY A 38 3.08 -2.63 1.24
N GLN A 39 2.80 -1.33 1.10
CA GLN A 39 1.80 -0.58 1.87
C GLN A 39 0.65 -0.02 1.01
N TYR A 40 0.34 -0.63 -0.14
CA TYR A 40 -0.63 -0.06 -1.10
C TYR A 40 -2.01 0.27 -0.48
N ASP A 41 -2.56 -0.63 0.32
CA ASP A 41 -3.91 -0.50 0.89
C ASP A 41 -4.04 0.59 1.96
N VAL A 42 -2.92 1.18 2.38
CA VAL A 42 -2.84 2.32 3.30
C VAL A 42 -2.29 3.58 2.63
N ALA A 43 -2.31 3.63 1.29
CA ALA A 43 -2.04 4.86 0.55
C ALA A 43 -3.13 5.92 0.80
N PRO A 44 -2.80 7.23 0.72
CA PRO A 44 -3.78 8.30 0.85
C PRO A 44 -4.78 8.29 -0.30
N HIS A 45 -6.06 8.52 0.00
CA HIS A 45 -7.10 8.64 -1.01
C HIS A 45 -7.12 10.03 -1.67
N SER A 46 -7.34 11.10 -0.91
CA SER A 46 -7.43 12.46 -1.47
C SER A 46 -6.54 13.52 -0.82
N LYS A 47 -6.04 13.30 0.41
CA LYS A 47 -5.15 14.24 1.11
C LYS A 47 -3.86 13.55 1.58
N LEU A 48 -2.73 14.26 1.47
CA LEU A 48 -1.44 13.77 1.95
C LEU A 48 -1.45 13.51 3.46
N ILE A 49 -1.15 12.27 3.83
CA ILE A 49 -1.08 11.81 5.21
C ILE A 49 0.34 12.03 5.71
N LYS A 50 0.53 12.93 6.68
CA LYS A 50 1.80 13.12 7.37
C LYS A 50 2.17 11.92 8.24
N LYS A 51 1.18 11.37 8.94
CA LYS A 51 1.36 10.23 9.84
C LYS A 51 0.09 9.41 9.94
N GLN A 52 0.25 8.10 9.99
CA GLN A 52 -0.82 7.16 10.29
C GLN A 52 -0.38 6.17 11.35
N ARG A 53 -1.31 5.78 12.23
CA ARG A 53 -1.09 4.77 13.27
C ARG A 53 -2.07 3.64 13.12
N PHE A 54 -1.60 2.42 13.39
CA PHE A 54 -2.37 1.19 13.33
C PHE A 54 -2.45 0.56 14.71
N GLU A 55 -3.63 0.06 15.08
CA GLU A 55 -3.91 -0.67 16.31
C GLU A 55 -4.79 -1.88 16.00
N GLY A 56 -4.64 -2.98 16.73
CA GLY A 56 -5.42 -4.22 16.52
C GLY A 56 -4.54 -5.43 16.25
N SER A 57 -4.88 -6.22 15.23
CA SER A 57 -4.15 -7.44 14.83
C SER A 57 -2.71 -7.18 14.43
N TYR A 58 -2.40 -5.96 13.99
CA TYR A 58 -1.03 -5.46 13.98
C TYR A 58 -1.02 -4.00 14.44
N PHE A 59 0.12 -3.58 14.96
CA PHE A 59 0.34 -2.22 15.44
C PHE A 59 1.49 -1.59 14.68
N GLY A 60 1.42 -0.27 14.54
CA GLY A 60 2.50 0.41 13.86
C GLY A 60 2.25 1.87 13.54
N THR A 61 3.18 2.42 12.78
CA THR A 61 3.14 3.80 12.32
C THR A 61 3.78 3.87 10.95
N ILE A 62 3.21 4.70 10.07
CA ILE A 62 3.85 5.15 8.84
C ILE A 62 3.88 6.68 8.89
N GLU A 63 5.02 7.27 8.55
CA GLU A 63 5.23 8.71 8.44
C GLU A 63 5.72 9.04 7.04
N THR A 64 5.34 10.21 6.53
CA THR A 64 5.73 10.69 5.21
C THR A 64 6.42 12.04 5.28
N ASN A 65 6.96 12.51 4.15
CA ASN A 65 7.35 13.90 3.94
C ASN A 65 6.21 14.72 3.30
N THR A 66 6.43 16.01 3.10
CA THR A 66 5.45 16.94 2.48
C THR A 66 5.08 16.59 1.04
N ASP A 67 5.86 15.73 0.37
CA ASP A 67 5.55 15.22 -0.97
C ASP A 67 4.72 13.92 -0.93
N GLY A 68 4.41 13.40 0.27
CA GLY A 68 3.66 12.17 0.48
C GLY A 68 4.48 10.89 0.45
N LEU A 69 5.81 10.98 0.42
CA LEU A 69 6.69 9.81 0.38
C LEU A 69 6.93 9.26 1.77
N ILE A 70 6.82 7.93 1.94
CA ILE A 70 7.12 7.24 3.19
C ILE A 70 8.58 7.50 3.57
N THR A 71 8.79 8.14 4.72
CA THR A 71 10.10 8.41 5.32
C THR A 71 10.40 7.48 6.48
N PHE A 72 9.36 6.93 7.09
CA PHE A 72 9.49 5.96 8.17
C PHE A 72 8.29 5.03 8.21
N TYR A 73 8.55 3.77 8.53
CA TYR A 73 7.51 2.91 9.07
C TYR A 73 8.02 2.01 10.18
N ASN A 74 7.13 1.71 11.11
CA ASN A 74 7.30 0.69 12.14
C ASN A 74 6.06 -0.21 12.07
N LEU A 75 6.20 -1.41 11.52
CA LEU A 75 5.09 -2.37 11.41
C LEU A 75 5.57 -3.69 12.02
N ASN A 76 4.86 -4.19 13.04
CA ASN A 76 5.24 -5.43 13.75
C ASN A 76 6.72 -5.45 14.16
N ASP A 77 7.18 -4.36 14.78
CA ASP A 77 8.56 -4.12 15.24
C ASP A 77 9.65 -4.04 14.16
N LYS A 78 9.28 -4.13 12.87
CA LYS A 78 10.18 -3.81 11.76
C LYS A 78 10.18 -2.30 11.52
N LYS A 79 11.28 -1.66 11.90
CA LYS A 79 11.52 -0.22 11.71
C LYS A 79 12.37 0.04 10.48
N VAL A 80 11.86 0.85 9.57
CA VAL A 80 12.52 1.21 8.32
C VAL A 80 12.49 2.72 8.14
N TYR A 81 13.61 3.27 7.67
CA TYR A 81 13.82 4.69 7.42
C TYR A 81 14.24 4.92 5.97
N PHE A 82 13.75 6.01 5.38
CA PHE A 82 14.08 6.46 4.04
C PHE A 82 14.60 7.88 4.10
N ASP A 83 15.79 8.10 3.55
CA ASP A 83 16.35 9.42 3.28
C ASP A 83 16.50 9.55 1.77
N TYR A 84 15.51 10.18 1.13
CA TYR A 84 15.51 10.39 -0.32
C TYR A 84 16.62 11.36 -0.76
N GLN A 85 16.98 12.34 0.09
CA GLN A 85 18.03 13.32 -0.24
C GLN A 85 19.41 12.64 -0.31
N GLN A 86 19.67 11.72 0.61
CA GLN A 86 20.90 10.92 0.61
C GLN A 86 20.79 9.64 -0.20
N SER A 87 19.62 9.35 -0.79
CA SER A 87 19.32 8.09 -1.47
C SER A 87 19.61 6.86 -0.59
N GLN A 88 19.22 6.92 0.69
CA GLN A 88 19.50 5.89 1.69
C GLN A 88 18.23 5.24 2.23
N TYR A 89 18.33 3.93 2.44
CA TYR A 89 17.32 3.09 3.08
C TYR A 89 17.98 2.35 4.24
N MET A 90 17.32 2.31 5.41
CA MET A 90 17.88 1.68 6.62
C MET A 90 16.82 0.86 7.35
N ILE A 91 17.22 -0.30 7.88
CA ILE A 91 16.39 -1.12 8.76
C ILE A 91 17.02 -1.10 10.16
N LYS A 92 16.28 -0.64 11.18
CA LYS A 92 16.86 -0.32 12.50
C LYS A 92 17.60 -1.48 13.17
N ASN A 93 17.08 -2.70 13.06
CA ASN A 93 17.71 -3.87 13.69
C ASN A 93 18.91 -4.41 12.87
N GLN A 94 19.27 -3.70 11.80
CA GLN A 94 20.43 -3.94 10.96
C GLN A 94 21.25 -2.65 10.88
N GLU A 95 21.63 -2.08 12.03
CA GLU A 95 22.31 -0.77 12.12
C GLU A 95 23.58 -0.64 11.25
N LEU A 96 24.10 -1.75 10.71
CA LEU A 96 25.23 -1.79 9.77
C LEU A 96 24.83 -1.85 8.28
N SER A 97 23.56 -2.03 7.95
CA SER A 97 23.06 -2.20 6.59
C SER A 97 22.40 -0.91 6.10
N LYS A 98 23.23 0.02 5.64
CA LYS A 98 22.76 1.14 4.80
C LYS A 98 22.62 0.62 3.38
N TYR A 99 21.42 0.69 2.84
CA TYR A 99 21.15 0.37 1.46
C TYR A 99 21.08 1.66 0.65
N LYS A 100 21.49 1.58 -0.61
CA LYS A 100 21.38 2.68 -1.57
C LYS A 100 20.09 2.52 -2.37
N ILE A 101 19.32 3.59 -2.44
CA ILE A 101 18.15 3.68 -3.32
C ILE A 101 18.62 4.20 -4.68
N ASN A 102 18.21 3.54 -5.76
CA ASN A 102 18.43 4.01 -7.11
C ASN A 102 17.09 4.49 -7.68
N PHE A 103 17.12 5.66 -8.32
CA PHE A 103 15.95 6.33 -8.86
C PHE A 103 16.02 6.45 -10.38
N ASP A 104 14.86 6.42 -11.04
CA ASP A 104 14.74 6.84 -12.43
C ASP A 104 14.72 8.37 -12.56
N ASP A 105 14.67 8.89 -13.79
CA ASP A 105 14.61 10.34 -14.06
C ASP A 105 13.34 11.02 -13.50
N LYS A 106 12.32 10.22 -13.16
CA LYS A 106 11.05 10.66 -12.55
C LYS A 106 11.03 10.44 -11.04
N GLN A 107 12.18 10.15 -10.42
CA GLN A 107 12.35 9.87 -8.99
C GLN A 107 11.64 8.61 -8.47
N ASN A 108 11.15 7.72 -9.34
CA ASN A 108 10.63 6.42 -8.90
C ASN A 108 11.79 5.51 -8.46
N ILE A 109 11.56 4.71 -7.41
CA ILE A 109 12.54 3.72 -6.95
C ILE A 109 12.63 2.58 -7.98
N ILE A 110 13.77 2.44 -8.66
CA ILE A 110 14.01 1.33 -9.62
C ILE A 110 14.67 0.15 -8.93
N SER A 111 15.58 0.40 -7.99
CA SER A 111 16.16 -0.66 -7.17
C SER A 111 16.69 -0.15 -5.84
N ILE A 112 16.87 -1.07 -4.89
CA ILE A 112 17.60 -0.84 -3.65
C ILE A 112 18.75 -1.85 -3.62
N THR A 113 19.97 -1.37 -3.39
CA THR A 113 21.18 -2.20 -3.36
C THR A 113 21.82 -2.23 -1.97
N ASP A 114 22.35 -3.37 -1.57
CA ASP A 114 23.15 -3.48 -0.34
C ASP A 114 24.55 -2.84 -0.48
N SER A 115 25.33 -2.87 0.60
CA SER A 115 26.70 -2.34 0.63
C SER A 115 27.67 -3.07 -0.30
N SER A 116 27.34 -4.28 -0.74
CA SER A 116 28.11 -5.09 -1.68
C SER A 116 27.70 -4.86 -3.13
N GLY A 117 26.67 -4.04 -3.37
CA GLY A 117 26.16 -3.73 -4.70
C GLY A 117 25.11 -4.73 -5.22
N ASN A 118 24.66 -5.68 -4.41
CA ASN A 118 23.61 -6.61 -4.81
C ASN A 118 22.25 -5.90 -4.75
N GLU A 119 21.42 -6.08 -5.79
CA GLU A 119 20.03 -5.62 -5.78
C GLU A 119 19.20 -6.47 -4.80
N VAL A 120 18.66 -5.83 -3.77
CA VAL A 120 17.80 -6.47 -2.77
C VAL A 120 16.32 -6.19 -3.04
N ILE A 121 16.02 -5.09 -3.73
CA ILE A 121 14.70 -4.77 -4.26
C ILE A 121 14.88 -4.30 -5.70
N ARG A 122 14.03 -4.77 -6.61
CA ARG A 122 13.91 -4.29 -7.99
C ARG A 122 12.45 -4.05 -8.32
N SER A 123 12.18 -2.94 -8.99
CA SER A 123 10.83 -2.51 -9.35
C SER A 123 10.71 -2.41 -10.87
N THR A 124 9.64 -3.01 -11.41
CA THR A 124 9.29 -2.94 -12.84
C THR A 124 8.07 -2.05 -13.01
N TYR A 125 8.11 -1.21 -14.04
CA TYR A 125 7.08 -0.23 -14.35
C TYR A 125 6.43 -0.53 -15.69
N ASP A 126 5.14 -0.23 -15.83
CA ASP A 126 4.49 -0.21 -17.15
C ASP A 126 4.77 1.10 -17.91
N GLU A 127 4.29 1.18 -19.16
CA GLU A 127 4.45 2.36 -20.02
C GLU A 127 3.83 3.63 -19.42
N GLN A 128 2.91 3.49 -18.47
CA GLN A 128 2.23 4.59 -17.80
C GLN A 128 2.96 5.02 -16.52
N GLY A 129 4.10 4.39 -16.21
CA GLY A 129 4.92 4.67 -15.04
C GLY A 129 4.38 4.12 -13.73
N ARG A 130 3.55 3.07 -13.76
CA ARG A 130 3.02 2.41 -12.55
C ARG A 130 3.84 1.17 -12.23
N VAL A 131 4.11 0.91 -10.95
CA VAL A 131 4.76 -0.33 -10.52
C VAL A 131 3.84 -1.51 -10.82
N VAL A 132 4.32 -2.47 -11.61
CA VAL A 132 3.60 -3.72 -11.95
C VAL A 132 4.26 -4.97 -11.37
N LYS A 133 5.53 -4.88 -10.97
CA LYS A 133 6.26 -5.98 -10.33
C LYS A 133 7.28 -5.43 -9.33
N LEU A 134 7.36 -6.05 -8.16
CA LEU A 134 8.49 -5.92 -7.25
C LEU A 134 9.11 -7.28 -7.05
N GLU A 135 10.43 -7.35 -7.17
CA GLU A 135 11.22 -8.50 -6.80
C GLU A 135 12.06 -8.09 -5.59
N ASN A 136 11.90 -8.81 -4.49
CA ASN A 136 12.63 -8.55 -3.26
C ASN A 136 13.36 -9.82 -2.87
N SER A 137 14.67 -9.73 -2.67
CA SER A 137 15.44 -10.75 -1.96
C SER A 137 15.69 -10.13 -0.60
N ILE A 138 14.69 -10.22 0.28
CA ILE A 138 14.62 -9.48 1.55
C ILE A 138 15.98 -9.59 2.25
N ILE A 139 16.77 -8.51 2.14
CA ILE A 139 18.10 -8.36 2.74
C ILE A 139 19.14 -9.29 2.07
N GLY A 140 20.04 -8.70 1.28
CA GLY A 140 21.10 -9.33 0.47
C GLY A 140 21.75 -10.56 1.11
N GLY A 141 21.26 -11.75 0.75
CA GLY A 141 21.68 -13.03 1.30
C GLY A 141 20.55 -13.98 1.72
N SER A 142 19.28 -13.59 1.66
CA SER A 142 18.18 -14.54 1.90
C SER A 142 18.11 -15.60 0.79
N ASN A 143 17.97 -16.87 1.17
CA ASN A 143 17.63 -17.97 0.24
C ASN A 143 16.17 -17.90 -0.25
N TYR A 144 15.51 -16.76 -0.10
CA TYR A 144 14.13 -16.56 -0.55
C TYR A 144 14.06 -15.48 -1.62
N LEU A 145 13.20 -15.71 -2.61
CA LEU A 145 12.79 -14.72 -3.60
C LEU A 145 11.33 -14.39 -3.34
N PHE A 146 11.05 -13.10 -3.19
CA PHE A 146 9.71 -12.58 -3.02
C PHE A 146 9.33 -11.84 -4.28
N ILE A 147 8.20 -12.21 -4.89
CA ILE A 147 7.67 -11.55 -6.08
C ILE A 147 6.30 -10.96 -5.72
N ASN A 148 6.12 -9.69 -6.01
CA ASN A 148 4.84 -9.00 -5.84
C ASN A 148 4.40 -8.46 -7.20
N GLN A 149 3.39 -9.08 -7.82
CA GLN A 149 2.83 -8.68 -9.10
C GLN A 149 1.55 -7.86 -8.87
N ILE A 150 1.41 -6.75 -9.58
CA ILE A 150 0.32 -5.79 -9.41
C ILE A 150 -0.44 -5.65 -10.74
N THR A 151 -1.75 -5.88 -10.70
CA THR A 151 -2.64 -5.73 -11.86
C THR A 151 -3.52 -4.51 -11.69
N TYR A 152 -3.64 -3.72 -12.76
CA TYR A 152 -4.47 -2.50 -12.78
C TYR A 152 -5.68 -2.64 -13.70
N LYS A 153 -6.76 -1.95 -13.32
CA LYS A 153 -7.91 -1.66 -14.20
C LYS A 153 -8.36 -0.24 -13.96
N ASN A 154 -8.45 0.57 -15.02
CA ASN A 154 -8.85 1.97 -14.94
C ASN A 154 -8.06 2.78 -13.89
N GLU A 155 -6.73 2.64 -13.88
CA GLU A 155 -5.79 3.24 -12.92
C GLU A 155 -5.88 2.76 -11.46
N LEU A 156 -6.77 1.82 -11.13
CA LEU A 156 -6.88 1.23 -9.79
C LEU A 156 -6.20 -0.14 -9.76
N VAL A 157 -5.51 -0.45 -8.66
CA VAL A 157 -5.01 -1.81 -8.41
C VAL A 157 -6.21 -2.71 -8.17
N VAL A 158 -6.38 -3.75 -8.96
CA VAL A 158 -7.51 -4.69 -8.78
C VAL A 158 -7.07 -6.05 -8.27
N GLU A 159 -5.79 -6.38 -8.45
CA GLU A 159 -5.23 -7.64 -7.99
C GLU A 159 -3.76 -7.47 -7.60
N ARG A 160 -3.35 -8.25 -6.60
CA ARG A 160 -1.98 -8.40 -6.15
C ARG A 160 -1.68 -9.88 -5.92
N ASP A 161 -0.65 -10.38 -6.59
CA ASP A 161 -0.10 -11.72 -6.36
C ASP A 161 1.24 -11.60 -5.64
N TYR A 162 1.32 -12.10 -4.41
CA TYR A 162 2.55 -12.12 -3.62
C TYR A 162 3.04 -13.54 -3.43
N GLU A 163 4.16 -13.84 -4.06
CA GLU A 163 4.76 -15.16 -4.10
C GLU A 163 6.08 -15.18 -3.32
N ILE A 164 6.32 -16.29 -2.62
CA ILE A 164 7.58 -16.58 -1.95
C ILE A 164 8.11 -17.89 -2.51
N PHE A 165 9.36 -17.86 -2.94
CA PHE A 165 10.09 -19.02 -3.42
C PHE A 165 11.33 -19.27 -2.55
N ASP A 166 11.66 -20.54 -2.33
CA ASP A 166 12.98 -20.98 -1.91
C ASP A 166 13.92 -20.99 -3.13
N LYS A 167 15.09 -20.38 -3.00
CA LYS A 167 16.16 -20.33 -3.99
C LYS A 167 17.49 -20.83 -3.41
N THR A 168 17.47 -21.66 -2.35
CA THR A 168 18.66 -22.30 -1.78
C THR A 168 19.44 -23.06 -2.85
N ASP A 169 18.74 -23.67 -3.80
CA ASP A 169 19.29 -24.20 -5.04
C ASP A 169 18.89 -23.29 -6.20
N GLU A 170 19.83 -22.53 -6.76
CA GLU A 170 19.57 -21.62 -7.88
C GLU A 170 19.07 -22.35 -9.14
N ALA A 171 19.38 -23.64 -9.29
CA ALA A 171 18.87 -24.46 -10.39
C ALA A 171 17.41 -24.88 -10.17
N ASN A 172 16.94 -24.91 -8.92
CA ASN A 172 15.63 -25.41 -8.52
C ASN A 172 14.94 -24.41 -7.59
N ILE A 173 14.32 -23.39 -8.18
CA ILE A 173 13.49 -22.44 -7.43
C ILE A 173 12.15 -23.11 -7.10
N VAL A 174 11.84 -23.21 -5.80
CA VAL A 174 10.68 -23.95 -5.30
C VAL A 174 9.65 -22.99 -4.72
N PRO A 175 8.38 -23.02 -5.14
CA PRO A 175 7.34 -22.19 -4.54
C PRO A 175 7.06 -22.63 -3.09
N LEU A 176 6.84 -21.67 -2.21
CA LEU A 176 6.50 -21.89 -0.80
C LEU A 176 5.14 -21.32 -0.44
N TYR A 177 4.85 -20.12 -0.90
CA TYR A 177 3.65 -19.38 -0.54
C TYR A 177 3.19 -18.51 -1.68
N LEU A 178 1.87 -18.38 -1.83
CA LEU A 178 1.22 -17.44 -2.72
C LEU A 178 0.06 -16.79 -1.97
N ASN A 179 -0.04 -15.47 -2.02
CA ASN A 179 -1.20 -14.72 -1.59
C ASN A 179 -1.75 -13.93 -2.76
N LYS A 180 -2.96 -14.29 -3.20
CA LYS A 180 -3.70 -13.51 -4.19
C LYS A 180 -4.68 -12.61 -3.47
N LYS A 181 -4.63 -11.31 -3.73
CA LYS A 181 -5.52 -10.32 -3.12
C LYS A 181 -6.23 -9.53 -4.21
N GLN A 182 -7.55 -9.55 -4.21
CA GLN A 182 -8.39 -8.78 -5.12
C GLN A 182 -8.98 -7.58 -4.40
N TYR A 183 -9.01 -6.42 -5.04
CA TYR A 183 -9.44 -5.16 -4.44
C TYR A 183 -10.70 -4.62 -5.12
N PHE A 184 -11.60 -4.05 -4.32
CA PHE A 184 -12.90 -3.54 -4.76
C PHE A 184 -13.11 -2.11 -4.26
N TYR A 185 -13.67 -1.29 -5.14
CA TYR A 185 -13.82 0.15 -4.92
C TYR A 185 -15.28 0.58 -5.12
N ASN A 186 -15.69 1.63 -4.42
CA ASN A 186 -16.97 2.30 -4.65
C ASN A 186 -16.91 3.27 -5.84
N ALA A 187 -18.01 4.00 -6.10
CA ALA A 187 -18.11 4.96 -7.20
C ALA A 187 -17.13 6.14 -7.06
N GLU A 188 -16.79 6.50 -5.81
CA GLU A 188 -15.80 7.51 -5.45
C GLU A 188 -14.35 7.01 -5.52
N LYS A 189 -14.14 5.75 -5.95
CA LYS A 189 -12.83 5.08 -6.02
C LYS A 189 -12.15 4.89 -4.65
N GLN A 190 -12.92 4.84 -3.58
CA GLN A 190 -12.42 4.46 -2.25
C GLN A 190 -12.35 2.94 -2.16
N LEU A 191 -11.29 2.42 -1.55
CA LEU A 191 -11.16 1.00 -1.27
C LEU A 191 -12.19 0.59 -0.21
N VAL A 192 -13.08 -0.35 -0.53
CA VAL A 192 -14.18 -0.77 0.36
C VAL A 192 -14.12 -2.25 0.73
N ASN A 193 -13.54 -3.09 -0.12
CA ASN A 193 -13.42 -4.53 0.14
C ASN A 193 -12.16 -5.10 -0.50
N SER A 194 -11.65 -6.19 0.04
CA SER A 194 -10.72 -7.08 -0.64
C SER A 194 -10.96 -8.54 -0.28
N VAL A 195 -10.68 -9.44 -1.23
CA VAL A 195 -10.68 -10.89 -0.99
C VAL A 195 -9.24 -11.40 -1.09
N GLU A 196 -8.75 -12.06 -0.05
CA GLU A 196 -7.42 -12.66 0.02
C GLU A 196 -7.55 -14.18 -0.05
N HIS A 197 -6.76 -14.83 -0.91
CA HIS A 197 -6.59 -16.28 -0.95
C HIS A 197 -5.12 -16.61 -0.71
N ALA A 198 -4.84 -17.40 0.32
CA ALA A 198 -3.50 -17.88 0.63
C ALA A 198 -3.33 -19.34 0.22
N PHE A 199 -2.19 -19.66 -0.36
CA PHE A 199 -1.83 -21.00 -0.82
C PHE A 199 -0.46 -21.34 -0.25
N ILE A 200 -0.36 -22.48 0.45
CA ILE A 200 0.91 -23.00 0.96
C ILE A 200 1.31 -24.19 0.10
N ALA A 201 2.51 -24.13 -0.47
CA ALA A 201 3.02 -25.24 -1.26
C ALA A 201 3.42 -26.41 -0.36
N GLN A 202 3.08 -27.62 -0.79
CA GLN A 202 3.54 -28.87 -0.19
C GLN A 202 4.45 -29.56 -1.19
N ASN A 203 5.68 -29.89 -0.77
CA ASN A 203 6.71 -30.46 -1.65
C ASN A 203 6.93 -29.66 -2.94
N GLY A 204 6.89 -28.32 -2.85
CA GLY A 204 7.13 -27.45 -3.98
C GLY A 204 5.99 -27.32 -4.98
N GLN A 205 4.78 -27.74 -4.61
CA GLN A 205 3.59 -27.59 -5.46
C GLN A 205 2.41 -27.08 -4.63
N TYR A 206 1.62 -26.18 -5.21
CA TYR A 206 0.33 -25.79 -4.63
C TYR A 206 -0.71 -26.86 -4.90
N GLU A 207 -1.61 -27.10 -3.95
CA GLU A 207 -2.72 -28.01 -4.14
C GLU A 207 -3.68 -27.49 -5.21
N SER A 208 -4.18 -28.38 -6.07
CA SER A 208 -5.16 -28.05 -7.10
C SER A 208 -6.23 -29.13 -7.22
N ASN A 209 -7.42 -28.76 -7.68
CA ASN A 209 -8.52 -29.69 -7.93
C ASN A 209 -8.36 -30.41 -9.28
N GLU A 210 -9.32 -31.30 -9.61
CA GLU A 210 -9.33 -32.07 -10.86
C GLU A 210 -9.39 -31.20 -12.14
N HIS A 211 -9.70 -29.91 -12.00
CA HIS A 211 -9.73 -28.93 -13.09
C HIS A 211 -8.49 -28.01 -13.11
N ASN A 212 -7.42 -28.37 -12.38
CA ASN A 212 -6.20 -27.57 -12.22
C ASN A 212 -6.43 -26.17 -11.63
N GLN A 213 -7.50 -25.99 -10.85
CA GLN A 213 -7.72 -24.75 -10.10
C GLN A 213 -7.07 -24.89 -8.73
N LEU A 214 -6.31 -23.87 -8.33
CA LEU A 214 -5.64 -23.86 -7.03
C LEU A 214 -6.67 -23.87 -5.90
N ILE A 215 -6.42 -24.68 -4.87
CA ILE A 215 -7.25 -24.76 -3.67
C ILE A 215 -6.61 -23.88 -2.59
N PRO A 216 -7.27 -22.81 -2.12
CA PRO A 216 -6.72 -21.96 -1.08
C PRO A 216 -6.68 -22.69 0.26
N THR A 217 -5.58 -22.52 0.99
CA THR A 217 -5.45 -22.96 2.39
C THR A 217 -6.22 -22.04 3.34
N GLU A 218 -6.37 -20.77 2.96
CA GLU A 218 -7.17 -19.78 3.69
C GLU A 218 -7.78 -18.79 2.70
N GLN A 219 -9.02 -18.38 2.97
CA GLN A 219 -9.68 -17.25 2.32
C GLN A 219 -10.11 -16.23 3.37
N LEU A 220 -9.81 -14.95 3.12
CA LEU A 220 -10.27 -13.83 3.95
C LEU A 220 -11.07 -12.83 3.11
N ASN A 221 -12.23 -12.42 3.63
CA ASN A 221 -13.00 -11.30 3.10
C ASN A 221 -12.79 -10.10 4.03
N CYS A 222 -12.21 -9.02 3.50
CA CYS A 222 -11.80 -7.86 4.27
C CYS A 222 -12.60 -6.61 3.90
N VAL A 223 -13.31 -6.02 4.86
CA VAL A 223 -14.08 -4.78 4.68
C VAL A 223 -13.28 -3.59 5.21
N TYR A 224 -13.14 -2.58 4.36
CA TYR A 224 -12.53 -1.29 4.66
C TYR A 224 -13.65 -0.28 4.93
N ASP A 225 -13.81 0.13 6.19
CA ASP A 225 -15.00 0.82 6.67
C ASP A 225 -14.67 2.16 7.35
N ASP A 226 -15.72 2.93 7.59
CA ASP A 226 -15.73 4.22 8.29
C ASP A 226 -14.74 5.21 7.65
N PRO A 227 -14.91 5.52 6.34
CA PRO A 227 -14.03 6.46 5.66
C PRO A 227 -14.16 7.85 6.27
N ASN A 228 -13.03 8.50 6.52
CA ASN A 228 -13.03 9.86 7.02
C ASN A 228 -13.37 10.88 5.92
N GLN A 229 -13.31 12.18 6.25
CA GLN A 229 -13.62 13.27 5.32
C GLN A 229 -12.72 13.34 4.07
N TYR A 230 -11.59 12.64 4.05
CA TYR A 230 -10.68 12.52 2.90
C TYR A 230 -10.77 11.15 2.21
N GLY A 231 -11.75 10.32 2.57
CA GLY A 231 -12.00 9.01 1.95
C GLY A 231 -11.04 7.90 2.36
N ASP A 232 -10.17 8.15 3.32
CA ASP A 232 -9.31 7.10 3.90
C ASP A 232 -10.12 6.28 4.91
N TRP A 233 -10.14 4.96 4.74
CA TRP A 233 -10.76 4.04 5.69
C TRP A 233 -10.10 4.13 7.07
N THR A 234 -10.89 4.06 8.13
CA THR A 234 -10.39 4.10 9.52
C THR A 234 -10.50 2.74 10.21
N LYS A 235 -11.25 1.79 9.64
CA LYS A 235 -11.43 0.44 10.18
C LYS A 235 -11.21 -0.62 9.10
N LEU A 236 -10.54 -1.71 9.45
CA LEU A 236 -10.45 -2.92 8.64
C LEU A 236 -10.95 -4.11 9.45
N TYR A 237 -11.81 -4.93 8.86
CA TYR A 237 -12.25 -6.20 9.41
C TYR A 237 -12.08 -7.30 8.37
N CYS A 238 -11.32 -8.36 8.66
CA CYS A 238 -11.20 -9.53 7.80
C CYS A 238 -11.79 -10.76 8.48
N LEU A 239 -12.70 -11.42 7.78
CA LEU A 239 -13.37 -12.65 8.21
C LEU A 239 -12.92 -13.84 7.36
N ASN A 240 -12.80 -15.01 7.96
CA ASN A 240 -12.69 -16.27 7.20
C ASN A 240 -14.06 -16.72 6.67
N GLU A 241 -14.11 -17.88 6.01
CA GLU A 241 -15.34 -18.48 5.49
C GLU A 241 -16.37 -18.84 6.58
N GLN A 242 -15.91 -19.03 7.83
CA GLN A 242 -16.77 -19.29 8.99
C GLN A 242 -17.22 -18.00 9.69
N GLU A 243 -17.02 -16.83 9.06
CA GLU A 243 -17.34 -15.50 9.60
C GLU A 243 -16.59 -15.14 10.89
N GLU A 244 -15.51 -15.85 11.21
CA GLU A 244 -14.64 -15.53 12.34
C GLU A 244 -13.70 -14.39 11.99
N THR A 245 -13.58 -13.42 12.89
CA THR A 245 -12.61 -12.33 12.71
C THR A 245 -11.19 -12.85 12.84
N LYS A 246 -10.44 -12.80 11.73
CA LYS A 246 -9.01 -13.11 11.69
C LYS A 246 -8.13 -11.87 11.76
N ARG A 247 -8.62 -10.73 11.24
CA ARG A 247 -7.89 -9.47 11.27
C ARG A 247 -8.83 -8.31 11.64
N PHE A 248 -8.38 -7.47 12.55
CA PHE A 248 -9.04 -6.21 12.87
C PHE A 248 -8.00 -5.10 13.01
N ILE A 249 -8.27 -3.93 12.41
CA ILE A 249 -7.36 -2.78 12.47
C ILE A 249 -8.15 -1.50 12.65
N LEU A 250 -7.68 -0.66 13.55
CA LEU A 250 -8.02 0.75 13.65
C LEU A 250 -6.88 1.58 13.07
N ARG A 251 -7.23 2.56 12.24
CA ARG A 251 -6.30 3.50 11.61
C ARG A 251 -6.65 4.93 12.01
N SER A 252 -5.66 5.64 12.53
CA SER A 252 -5.77 7.07 12.85
C SER A 252 -4.74 7.88 12.06
N PHE A 253 -5.01 9.17 11.87
CA PHE A 253 -4.33 10.00 10.87
C PHE A 253 -3.95 11.38 11.41
N GLU A 254 -2.83 11.87 10.91
CA GLU A 254 -2.41 13.27 10.91
C GLU A 254 -2.14 13.65 9.45
N TYR A 255 -2.81 14.69 8.96
CA TYR A 255 -2.65 15.19 7.59
C TYR A 255 -1.72 16.41 7.58
N TYR A 256 -1.11 16.69 6.43
CA TYR A 256 -0.54 18.02 6.20
C TYR A 256 -1.66 19.06 6.13
N ASP A 257 -1.34 20.30 6.47
CA ASP A 257 -2.27 21.43 6.37
C ASP A 257 -2.60 21.75 4.91
#